data_AF-A0A497BET2-F1
#
_entry.id   AF-A0A497BET2-F1
#
_cell.length_a   1.000
_cell.length_b   1.000
_cell.length_c   1.000
_cell.angle_alpha   90.00
_cell.angle_beta   90.00
_cell.angle_gamma   90.00
#
_symmetry.space_group_name_H-M   'P 1'
#
loop_
_entity.id
_entity.type
_entity.pdbx_description
1 polymer ?
#
loop_
_entity_poly.entity_id
_entity_poly.type
_entity_poly.pdbx_seq_one_letter_code
_entity_poly.pdbx_strand_id
1 'polypeptide(L)'
;MAVTLIQNRVPLTLEDVRLFLRDQPDHNPLLVDGIEFSDDDITRAIHWTVAKYDVLTPVSTSPRSGESLNEYLLLCGVCSILLRSEGVRQLRNQITAQDGNIAPVGLDEKQALYAAWADYFQKEFDFHARQVKTQINMESAFGGFSSGYRYVGRYTV
;
A
#
# COMPACT_ATOMS: atom_id res chain seq x y z
N MET A 1 -32.29 -12.33 -8.20
CA MET A 1 -31.28 -12.18 -9.26
C MET A 1 -29.98 -11.85 -8.57
N ALA A 2 -29.16 -12.87 -8.28
CA ALA A 2 -27.92 -12.68 -7.53
C ALA A 2 -26.92 -11.96 -8.42
N VAL A 3 -26.55 -10.73 -8.03
CA VAL A 3 -25.38 -10.07 -8.58
C VAL A 3 -24.18 -10.81 -8.02
N THR A 4 -23.69 -11.80 -8.76
CA THR A 4 -22.38 -12.39 -8.53
C THR A 4 -21.36 -11.30 -8.87
N LEU A 5 -20.94 -10.55 -7.86
CA LEU A 5 -19.76 -9.71 -7.95
C LEU A 5 -18.61 -10.62 -8.41
N ILE A 6 -17.91 -10.19 -9.44
CA ILE A 6 -16.75 -10.91 -9.99
C ILE A 6 -15.70 -10.99 -8.87
N GLN A 7 -15.68 -12.11 -8.15
CA GLN A 7 -14.54 -12.52 -7.33
C GLN A 7 -13.41 -12.94 -8.27
N ASN A 8 -12.62 -11.99 -8.73
CA ASN A 8 -11.36 -12.18 -9.47
C ASN A 8 -10.76 -10.79 -9.72
N ARG A 9 -9.63 -10.33 -9.18
CA ARG A 9 -8.63 -10.88 -8.24
C ARG A 9 -7.89 -9.64 -7.70
N VAL A 10 -8.33 -9.04 -6.59
CA VAL A 10 -7.39 -8.21 -5.83
C VAL A 10 -6.44 -9.20 -5.16
N PRO A 11 -5.13 -9.17 -5.43
CA PRO A 11 -4.21 -10.15 -4.89
C PRO A 11 -4.12 -10.06 -3.36
N LEU A 12 -4.54 -8.93 -2.78
CA LEU A 12 -4.55 -8.67 -1.35
C LEU A 12 -5.99 -8.49 -0.86
N THR A 13 -6.46 -9.32 0.07
CA THR A 13 -7.78 -9.19 0.69
C THR A 13 -7.73 -8.38 1.99
N LEU A 14 -8.90 -7.95 2.48
CA LEU A 14 -9.02 -7.29 3.79
C LEU A 14 -8.54 -8.20 4.93
N GLU A 15 -8.85 -9.49 4.84
CA GLU A 15 -8.47 -10.49 5.83
C GLU A 15 -6.94 -10.66 5.88
N ASP A 16 -6.25 -10.64 4.74
CA ASP A 16 -4.79 -10.76 4.68
C ASP A 16 -4.10 -9.59 5.40
N VAL A 17 -4.61 -8.36 5.19
CA VAL A 17 -4.10 -7.16 5.87
C VAL A 17 -4.33 -7.25 7.37
N ARG A 18 -5.54 -7.66 7.80
CA ARG A 18 -5.88 -7.83 9.21
C ARG A 18 -5.01 -8.89 9.87
N LEU A 19 -4.80 -10.02 9.21
CA LEU A 19 -3.98 -11.12 9.72
C LEU A 19 -2.50 -10.70 9.84
N PHE A 20 -1.99 -9.97 8.84
CA PHE A 20 -0.62 -9.47 8.84
C PHE A 20 -0.37 -8.47 9.99
N LEU A 21 -1.26 -7.50 10.16
CA LEU A 21 -1.17 -6.52 11.25
C LEU A 21 -1.59 -7.08 12.61
N ARG A 22 -2.13 -8.31 12.64
CA ARG A 22 -2.78 -8.92 13.81
C ARG A 22 -3.90 -8.06 14.39
N ASP A 23 -4.61 -7.34 13.52
CA ASP A 23 -5.76 -6.52 13.89
C ASP A 23 -7.02 -7.38 14.06
N GLN A 24 -7.06 -8.08 15.19
CA GLN A 24 -8.15 -8.98 15.59
C GLN A 24 -8.56 -8.71 17.04
N PRO A 25 -9.83 -8.92 17.40
CA PRO A 25 -10.33 -8.70 18.77
C PRO A 25 -9.53 -9.44 19.85
N ASP A 26 -9.04 -10.63 19.54
CA ASP A 26 -8.25 -11.47 20.45
C ASP A 26 -6.88 -10.86 20.78
N HIS A 27 -6.34 -10.03 19.88
CA HIS A 27 -5.03 -9.38 20.02
C HIS A 27 -5.12 -7.92 20.48
N ASN A 28 -6.31 -7.32 20.38
CA ASN A 28 -6.59 -5.92 20.72
C ASN A 28 -7.62 -5.77 21.86
N PRO A 29 -7.43 -6.41 23.03
CA PRO A 29 -8.45 -6.45 24.09
C PRO A 29 -8.67 -5.10 24.80
N LEU A 30 -7.75 -4.14 24.62
CA LEU A 30 -7.83 -2.81 25.22
C LEU A 30 -8.55 -1.78 24.33
N LEU A 31 -8.84 -2.13 23.08
CA LEU A 31 -9.61 -1.27 22.18
C LEU A 31 -11.10 -1.50 22.40
N VAL A 32 -11.88 -0.43 22.44
CA VAL A 32 -13.33 -0.48 22.70
C VAL A 32 -14.05 -1.32 21.64
N ASP A 33 -13.63 -1.22 20.39
CA ASP A 33 -14.23 -1.93 19.25
C ASP A 33 -13.50 -3.24 18.90
N GLY A 34 -12.42 -3.58 19.61
CA GLY A 34 -11.59 -4.77 19.34
C GLY A 34 -10.82 -4.74 18.00
N ILE A 35 -10.99 -3.70 17.19
CA ILE A 35 -10.30 -3.48 15.92
C ILE A 35 -9.69 -2.08 15.91
N GLU A 36 -8.49 -1.97 15.35
CA GLU A 36 -7.79 -0.70 15.18
C GLU A 36 -8.16 -0.03 13.86
N PHE A 37 -8.32 -0.82 12.79
CA PHE A 37 -8.62 -0.31 11.46
C PHE A 37 -10.01 -0.77 11.00
N SER A 38 -10.81 0.18 10.50
CA SER A 38 -12.09 -0.12 9.87
C SER A 38 -11.89 -0.74 8.48
N ASP A 39 -12.84 -1.56 8.02
CA ASP A 39 -12.80 -2.16 6.69
C ASP A 39 -12.74 -1.08 5.57
N ASP A 40 -13.42 0.04 5.80
CA ASP A 40 -13.42 1.20 4.91
C ASP A 40 -12.04 1.86 4.81
N ASP A 41 -11.30 1.95 5.93
CA ASP A 41 -9.96 2.52 5.95
C ASP A 41 -8.96 1.60 5.26
N ILE A 42 -9.05 0.29 5.46
CA ILE A 42 -8.22 -0.69 4.74
C ILE A 42 -8.50 -0.62 3.24
N THR A 43 -9.78 -0.59 2.83
CA THR A 43 -10.18 -0.46 1.43
C THR A 43 -9.62 0.84 0.82
N ARG A 44 -9.75 1.96 1.54
CA ARG A 44 -9.22 3.26 1.10
C ARG A 44 -7.69 3.25 0.99
N ALA A 45 -7.00 2.60 1.93
CA ALA A 45 -5.55 2.45 1.90
C ALA A 45 -5.07 1.63 0.71
N ILE A 46 -5.79 0.58 0.31
CA ILE A 46 -5.52 -0.17 -0.93
C ILE A 46 -5.62 0.77 -2.14
N HIS A 47 -6.72 1.52 -2.27
CA HIS A 47 -6.89 2.47 -3.37
C HIS A 47 -5.78 3.52 -3.45
N TRP A 48 -5.39 4.11 -2.32
CA TRP A 48 -4.31 5.09 -2.27
C TRP A 48 -2.94 4.48 -2.57
N THR A 49 -2.71 3.23 -2.20
CA THR A 49 -1.47 2.51 -2.53
C THR A 49 -1.33 2.31 -4.04
N VAL A 50 -2.41 1.91 -4.72
CA VAL A 50 -2.44 1.77 -6.18
C VAL A 50 -2.20 3.13 -6.84
N ALA A 51 -2.91 4.16 -6.41
CA ALA A 51 -2.72 5.52 -6.93
C ALA A 51 -1.27 6.01 -6.74
N LYS A 52 -0.66 5.70 -5.59
CA LYS A 52 0.75 6.02 -5.31
C LYS A 52 1.70 5.29 -6.26
N TYR A 53 1.45 4.01 -6.52
CA TYR A 53 2.24 3.25 -7.48
C TYR A 53 2.18 3.87 -8.88
N ASP A 54 1.01 4.33 -9.32
CA ASP A 54 0.84 4.95 -10.63
C ASP A 54 1.61 6.28 -10.76
N VAL A 55 1.66 7.08 -9.68
CA VAL A 55 2.40 8.35 -9.63
C VAL A 55 3.92 8.14 -9.59
N LEU A 56 4.39 7.01 -9.05
CA LEU A 56 5.82 6.73 -8.94
C LEU A 56 6.47 6.67 -10.33
N THR A 57 7.51 7.45 -10.57
CA THR A 57 8.28 7.38 -11.82
C THR A 57 9.02 6.04 -11.93
N PRO A 58 9.11 5.43 -13.12
CA PRO A 58 8.62 5.88 -14.43
C PRO A 58 7.11 5.72 -14.60
N VAL A 59 6.46 6.71 -15.19
CA VAL A 59 5.02 6.67 -15.51
C VAL A 59 4.85 5.77 -16.74
N SER A 60 4.30 4.57 -16.55
CA SER A 60 3.94 3.69 -17.67
C SER A 60 2.67 4.21 -18.35
N THR A 61 2.56 3.96 -19.66
CA THR A 61 1.46 4.48 -20.50
C THR A 61 0.08 3.88 -20.17
N SER A 62 0.01 2.81 -19.38
CA SER A 62 -1.25 2.23 -18.90
C SER A 62 -1.35 2.33 -17.38
N PRO A 63 -2.43 2.93 -16.84
CA PRO A 63 -2.72 2.86 -15.41
C PRO A 63 -2.90 1.40 -15.00
N ARG A 64 -2.28 0.99 -13.89
CA ARG A 64 -2.40 -0.38 -13.40
C ARG A 64 -3.56 -0.48 -12.42
N SER A 65 -4.46 -1.44 -12.63
CA SER A 65 -5.43 -1.79 -11.58
C SER A 65 -4.72 -2.51 -10.44
N GLY A 66 -5.27 -2.43 -9.22
CA GLY A 66 -4.74 -3.15 -8.05
C GLY A 66 -4.55 -4.66 -8.28
N GLU A 67 -5.30 -5.22 -9.22
CA GLU A 67 -5.27 -6.63 -9.63
C GLU A 67 -4.00 -7.03 -10.38
N SER A 68 -3.22 -6.05 -10.88
CA SER A 68 -2.00 -6.28 -11.67
C SER A 68 -0.70 -6.06 -10.88
N LEU A 69 -0.82 -5.70 -9.60
CA LEU A 69 0.30 -5.44 -8.71
C LEU A 69 0.67 -6.69 -7.92
N ASN A 70 1.93 -6.79 -7.52
CA ASN A 70 2.37 -7.88 -6.65
C ASN A 70 1.71 -7.71 -5.26
N GLU A 71 1.21 -8.81 -4.70
CA GLU A 71 0.54 -8.85 -3.39
C GLU A 71 1.39 -8.25 -2.27
N TYR A 72 2.66 -8.67 -2.16
CA TYR A 72 3.59 -8.19 -1.13
C TYR A 72 3.84 -6.69 -1.27
N LEU A 73 4.01 -6.22 -2.51
CA LEU A 73 4.18 -4.80 -2.78
C LEU A 73 2.95 -4.01 -2.32
N LEU A 74 1.74 -4.48 -2.61
CA LEU A 74 0.53 -3.82 -2.11
C LEU A 74 0.46 -3.85 -0.59
N LEU A 75 0.79 -4.97 0.05
CA LEU A 75 0.76 -5.12 1.50
C LEU A 75 1.66 -4.10 2.19
N CYS A 76 2.91 -3.94 1.75
CA CYS A 76 3.84 -2.93 2.29
C CYS A 76 3.26 -1.50 2.13
N GLY A 77 2.69 -1.19 0.97
CA GLY A 77 2.09 0.12 0.73
C GLY A 77 0.89 0.41 1.63
N VAL A 78 -0.01 -0.55 1.77
CA VAL A 78 -1.21 -0.45 2.63
C VAL A 78 -0.80 -0.27 4.09
N CYS A 79 0.12 -1.10 4.59
CA CYS A 79 0.62 -0.99 5.97
C CYS A 79 1.24 0.39 6.24
N SER A 80 2.01 0.93 5.27
CA SER A 80 2.62 2.25 5.41
C SER A 80 1.58 3.38 5.57
N ILE A 81 0.44 3.27 4.89
CA ILE A 81 -0.63 4.28 4.93
C ILE A 81 -1.42 4.15 6.23
N LEU A 82 -1.82 2.94 6.59
CA LEU A 82 -2.60 2.65 7.80
C LEU A 82 -1.85 3.07 9.08
N LEU A 83 -0.59 2.65 9.21
CA LEU A 83 0.23 3.00 10.38
C LEU A 83 0.50 4.51 10.44
N ARG A 84 0.66 5.16 9.28
CA ARG A 84 0.83 6.62 9.23
C ARG A 84 -0.44 7.35 9.66
N SER A 85 -1.62 6.90 9.22
CA SER A 85 -2.89 7.52 9.65
C SER A 85 -3.11 7.40 11.16
N GLU A 86 -2.78 6.24 11.74
CA GLU A 86 -2.88 6.03 13.19
C GLU A 86 -1.86 6.85 13.98
N GLY A 87 -0.62 6.96 13.49
CA GLY A 87 0.36 7.87 14.06
C GLY A 87 -0.14 9.32 14.08
N VAL A 88 -0.81 9.79 13.01
CA VAL A 88 -1.41 11.13 12.96
C VAL A 88 -2.58 11.27 13.94
N ARG A 89 -3.40 10.22 14.12
CA ARG A 89 -4.47 10.21 15.13
C ARG A 89 -3.92 10.37 16.54
N GLN A 90 -2.85 9.67 16.87
CA GLN A 90 -2.24 9.77 18.20
C GLN A 90 -1.56 11.13 18.41
N LEU A 91 -0.86 11.64 17.39
CA LEU A 91 -0.24 12.97 17.46
C LEU A 91 -1.27 14.06 17.79
N ARG A 92 -2.45 14.01 17.17
CA ARG A 92 -3.47 15.05 17.33
C ARG A 92 -4.19 14.97 18.69
N ASN A 93 -4.15 13.79 19.33
CA ASN A 93 -4.85 13.50 20.58
C ASN A 93 -3.88 13.41 21.77
N GLN A 94 -2.58 13.66 21.56
CA GLN A 94 -1.56 13.55 22.60
C GLN A 94 -1.83 14.57 23.70
N ILE A 95 -2.05 14.09 24.92
CA ILE A 95 -2.23 14.92 26.12
C ILE A 95 -1.24 14.44 27.18
N THR A 96 -0.31 15.33 27.56
CA THR A 96 0.61 15.11 28.67
C THR A 96 0.11 15.87 29.89
N ALA A 97 -0.59 15.20 30.80
CA ALA A 97 -0.96 15.76 32.10
C ALA A 97 0.04 15.28 33.16
N GLN A 98 0.80 16.20 33.75
CA GLN A 98 1.72 15.91 34.85
C GLN A 98 1.11 16.46 36.15
N ASP A 99 0.49 15.58 36.94
CA ASP A 99 0.05 15.92 38.30
C ASP A 99 1.10 15.43 39.31
N GLY A 100 1.45 16.29 40.27
CA GLY A 100 2.67 16.24 41.08
C GLY A 100 2.85 15.04 42.02
N ASN A 101 1.97 14.05 41.99
CA ASN A 101 2.05 12.85 42.82
C ASN A 101 1.52 11.56 42.15
N ILE A 102 1.17 11.60 40.86
CA ILE A 102 0.70 10.43 40.09
C ILE A 102 1.62 10.26 38.90
N ALA A 103 2.10 9.04 38.65
CA ALA A 103 2.90 8.75 37.47
C ALA A 103 2.14 9.25 36.22
N PRO A 104 2.78 10.00 35.32
CA PRO A 104 2.10 10.55 34.15
C PRO A 104 1.50 9.41 33.34
N VAL A 105 0.17 9.35 33.31
CA VAL A 105 -0.56 8.44 32.43
C VAL A 105 -0.67 9.15 31.08
N GLY A 106 0.33 8.91 30.23
CA GLY A 106 0.32 9.41 28.87
C GLY A 106 -0.73 8.69 28.04
N LEU A 107 -1.68 9.45 27.48
CA LEU A 107 -2.57 8.96 26.44
C LEU A 107 -1.92 9.22 25.08
N ASP A 108 -1.99 8.22 24.19
CA ASP A 108 -1.55 8.32 22.79
C ASP A 108 -0.05 8.67 22.57
N GLU A 109 0.85 8.04 23.33
CA GLU A 109 2.31 8.28 23.23
C GLU A 109 3.05 7.42 22.18
N LYS A 110 2.36 6.52 21.47
CA LYS A 110 3.01 5.57 20.54
C LYS A 110 3.24 6.17 19.15
N GLN A 111 2.90 7.44 18.93
CA GLN A 111 3.02 8.14 17.65
C GLN A 111 4.37 7.91 16.94
N ALA A 112 5.48 8.02 17.67
CA ALA A 112 6.82 7.86 17.12
C ALA A 112 7.09 6.43 16.61
N LEU A 113 6.54 5.42 17.29
CA LEU A 113 6.67 4.02 16.90
C LEU A 113 5.86 3.73 15.64
N TYR A 114 4.62 4.23 15.55
CA TYR A 114 3.81 4.13 14.34
C TYR A 114 4.48 4.79 13.14
N ALA A 115 5.06 5.99 13.32
CA ALA A 115 5.80 6.68 12.28
C ALA A 115 7.03 5.88 11.81
N ALA A 116 7.79 5.29 12.73
CA ALA A 116 8.97 4.49 12.41
C ALA A 116 8.62 3.24 11.57
N TRP A 117 7.56 2.53 11.95
CA TRP A 117 7.07 1.38 11.18
C TRP A 117 6.47 1.78 9.83
N ALA A 118 5.70 2.87 9.79
CA ALA A 118 5.17 3.40 8.54
C ALA A 118 6.30 3.74 7.54
N ASP A 119 7.40 4.33 8.02
CA ASP A 119 8.55 4.65 7.19
C ASP A 119 9.35 3.42 6.75
N TYR A 120 9.40 2.37 7.58
CA TYR A 120 10.00 1.09 7.20
C TYR A 120 9.27 0.48 5.99
N PHE A 121 7.95 0.30 6.10
CA PHE A 121 7.14 -0.25 5.01
C PHE A 121 7.11 0.66 3.78
N GLN A 122 7.17 1.98 4.00
CA GLN A 122 7.26 2.94 2.91
C GLN A 122 8.53 2.75 2.08
N LYS A 123 9.69 2.58 2.74
CA LYS A 123 10.98 2.37 2.06
C LYS A 123 10.98 1.07 1.28
N GLU A 124 10.41 0.01 1.86
CA GLU A 124 10.28 -1.29 1.22
C GLU A 124 9.37 -1.24 -0.01
N PHE A 125 8.22 -0.57 0.10
CA PHE A 125 7.33 -0.31 -1.02
C PHE A 125 8.06 0.43 -2.15
N ASP A 126 8.74 1.54 -1.84
CA ASP A 126 9.41 2.35 -2.85
C ASP A 126 10.56 1.58 -3.53
N PHE A 127 11.29 0.76 -2.78
CA PHE A 127 12.35 -0.09 -3.31
C PHE A 127 11.81 -1.12 -4.32
N HIS A 128 10.82 -1.92 -3.92
CA HIS A 128 10.25 -2.94 -4.79
C HIS A 128 9.49 -2.34 -5.98
N ALA A 129 8.76 -1.24 -5.76
CA ALA A 129 8.03 -0.58 -6.83
C ALA A 129 8.98 -0.05 -7.91
N ARG A 130 10.12 0.55 -7.53
CA ARG A 130 11.14 0.97 -8.49
C ARG A 130 11.78 -0.20 -9.22
N GLN A 131 12.08 -1.29 -8.52
CA GLN A 131 12.65 -2.48 -9.15
C GLN A 131 11.72 -3.09 -10.19
N VAL A 132 10.44 -3.28 -9.85
CA VAL A 132 9.42 -3.82 -10.77
C VAL A 132 9.29 -2.92 -12.00
N LYS A 133 9.18 -1.61 -11.81
CA LYS A 133 9.08 -0.67 -12.95
C LYS A 133 10.35 -0.64 -13.81
N THR A 134 11.53 -0.76 -13.19
CA THR A 134 12.80 -0.83 -13.93
C THR A 134 12.88 -2.11 -14.76
N GLN A 135 12.50 -3.25 -14.19
CA GLN A 135 12.43 -4.52 -14.91
C GLN A 135 11.50 -4.42 -16.13
N ILE A 136 10.29 -3.88 -15.97
CA ILE A 136 9.32 -3.72 -17.06
C ILE A 136 9.88 -2.85 -18.19
N ASN A 137 10.54 -1.75 -17.83
CA ASN A 137 11.16 -0.86 -18.81
C ASN A 137 12.30 -1.56 -19.56
N MET A 138 13.13 -2.34 -18.86
CA MET A 138 14.20 -3.13 -19.47
C MET A 138 13.63 -4.19 -20.43
N GLU A 139 12.62 -4.96 -20.00
CA GLU A 139 11.94 -5.93 -20.86
C GLU A 139 11.36 -5.29 -22.12
N SER A 140 10.77 -4.10 -21.98
CA SER A 140 10.22 -3.33 -23.10
C SER A 140 11.29 -2.86 -24.08
N ALA A 141 12.49 -2.50 -23.60
CA ALA A 141 13.59 -2.05 -24.44
C ALA A 141 14.17 -3.17 -25.33
N PHE A 142 14.10 -4.44 -24.89
CA PHE A 142 14.58 -5.59 -25.66
C PHE A 142 13.49 -6.27 -26.51
N GLY A 143 12.23 -5.82 -26.41
CA GLY A 143 11.05 -6.46 -27.02
C GLY A 143 10.86 -6.30 -28.53
N GLY A 144 11.75 -5.62 -29.26
CA GLY A 144 11.70 -5.62 -30.72
C GLY A 144 12.68 -4.69 -31.42
N PHE A 145 13.67 -5.27 -32.09
CA PHE A 145 14.31 -4.59 -33.22
C PHE A 145 13.35 -4.63 -34.41
N SER A 146 12.64 -3.53 -34.69
CA SER A 146 11.89 -3.44 -35.94
C SER A 146 12.88 -3.35 -37.11
N SER A 147 12.95 -4.40 -37.92
CA SER A 147 13.79 -4.40 -39.14
C SER A 147 13.41 -3.23 -40.05
N GLY A 148 14.39 -2.41 -40.43
CA GLY A 148 14.21 -1.27 -41.35
C GLY A 148 13.72 -1.68 -42.75
N TYR A 149 13.74 -2.98 -43.07
CA TYR A 149 13.15 -3.52 -44.31
C TYR A 149 11.62 -3.61 -44.28
N ARG A 150 10.95 -3.30 -43.16
CA ARG A 150 9.48 -3.34 -43.05
C ARG A 150 8.77 -2.21 -43.84
N TYR A 151 9.47 -1.12 -44.15
CA TYR A 151 8.90 0.07 -44.82
C TYR A 151 9.41 0.30 -46.24
N VAL A 152 10.31 -0.53 -46.77
CA VAL A 152 10.76 -0.39 -48.15
C VAL A 152 9.77 -1.13 -49.06
N GLY A 153 8.90 -0.37 -49.73
CA GLY A 153 7.95 -0.92 -50.70
C GLY A 153 8.69 -1.74 -51.76
N ARG A 154 8.39 -3.04 -51.83
CA ARG A 154 8.80 -3.90 -52.94
C ARG A 154 8.04 -3.44 -54.18
N TYR A 155 8.64 -2.58 -54.99
CA TYR A 155 8.23 -2.42 -56.38
C TYR A 155 8.81 -3.62 -57.15
N THR A 156 7.97 -4.62 -57.41
CA THR A 156 8.26 -5.66 -58.40
C THR A 156 7.94 -5.09 -59.78
N VAL A 157 8.98 -4.99 -60.61
CA VAL A 157 8.90 -4.70 -62.06
C VAL A 157 8.24 -5.86 -62.79
#